data_AF-A0A3D4XZ76-F1
#
_entry.id   AF-A0A3D4XZ76-F1
#
_cell.length_a   1.000
_cell.length_b   1.000
_cell.length_c   1.000
_cell.angle_alpha   90.00
_cell.angle_beta   90.00
_cell.angle_gamma   90.00
#
_symmetry.space_group_name_H-M   'P 1'
#
loop_
_entity.id
_entity.type
_entity.pdbx_description
1 polymer ?
#
loop_
_entity_poly.entity_id
_entity_poly.type
_entity_poly.pdbx_seq_one_letter_code
_entity_poly.pdbx_strand_id
1 'polypeptide(L)'
;MKCYGISCRKENPCIVCGKLILAGLHKKTCGRSCANINRAGTKYKIGSPKSKVKSQKALKVRLLDERGEKCERCSYEKYQILEVHHKDRDRKNNNLDNLLLICPNCHAEEHLLEKSWLNKKFD
;
A
#
# COMPACT_ATOMS: atom_id res chain seq x y z
N MET A 1 -13.48 54.11 -22.50
CA MET A 1 -13.19 53.11 -23.56
C MET A 1 -12.82 51.79 -22.87
N LYS A 2 -13.56 50.69 -23.10
CA LYS A 2 -13.21 49.38 -22.51
C LYS A 2 -12.08 48.74 -23.33
N CYS A 3 -11.08 48.17 -22.67
CA CYS A 3 -9.93 47.53 -23.35
C CYS A 3 -10.38 46.30 -24.16
N TYR A 4 -9.92 46.18 -25.41
CA TYR A 4 -10.21 45.05 -26.30
C TYR A 4 -9.85 43.69 -25.66
N GLY A 5 -8.75 43.64 -24.90
CA GLY A 5 -8.36 42.44 -24.15
C GLY A 5 -9.36 42.02 -23.07
N ILE A 6 -10.14 42.96 -22.51
CA ILE A 6 -11.21 42.64 -21.56
C ILE A 6 -12.43 42.08 -22.30
N SER A 7 -12.77 42.62 -23.48
CA SER A 7 -13.90 42.10 -24.27
C SER A 7 -13.68 40.71 -24.86
N CYS A 8 -12.43 40.34 -25.14
CA CYS A 8 -12.08 39.01 -25.65
C CYS A 8 -11.83 37.97 -24.56
N ARG A 9 -11.94 38.35 -23.28
CA ARG A 9 -11.62 37.46 -22.16
C ARG A 9 -12.63 36.33 -22.07
N LYS A 10 -12.13 35.09 -22.13
CA LYS A 10 -12.94 33.89 -21.89
C LYS A 10 -12.90 33.55 -20.40
N GLU A 11 -14.07 33.42 -19.78
CA GLU A 11 -14.21 33.10 -18.37
C GLU A 11 -15.16 31.93 -18.17
N ASN A 12 -14.86 31.09 -17.17
CA ASN A 12 -15.71 29.99 -16.73
C ASN A 12 -16.12 30.22 -15.27
N PRO A 13 -17.38 29.93 -14.89
CA PRO A 13 -17.82 30.10 -13.51
C PRO A 13 -17.19 29.06 -12.57
N CYS A 14 -16.88 29.48 -11.35
CA CYS A 14 -16.51 28.59 -10.25
C CYS A 14 -17.66 27.61 -9.97
N ILE A 15 -17.37 26.31 -9.90
CA ILE A 15 -18.39 25.28 -9.64
C ILE A 15 -19.02 25.33 -8.24
N VAL A 16 -18.44 26.11 -7.31
CA VAL A 16 -18.96 26.25 -5.93
C VAL A 16 -19.70 27.55 -5.70
N CYS A 17 -19.20 28.69 -6.22
CA CYS A 17 -19.75 30.01 -5.90
C CYS A 17 -20.10 30.86 -7.13
N GLY A 18 -19.92 30.35 -8.35
CA GLY A 18 -20.26 31.06 -9.58
C GLY A 18 -19.30 32.18 -10.01
N LYS A 19 -18.35 32.60 -9.16
CA LYS A 19 -17.36 33.64 -9.51
C LYS A 19 -16.64 33.30 -10.82
N LEU A 20 -16.59 34.26 -11.75
CA LEU A 20 -15.94 34.10 -13.04
C LEU A 20 -14.42 33.96 -12.87
N ILE A 21 -13.86 32.94 -13.53
CA ILE A 21 -12.45 32.58 -13.51
C ILE A 21 -11.96 32.61 -14.96
N LEU A 22 -10.77 33.14 -15.19
CA LEU A 22 -10.12 33.07 -16.50
C LEU A 22 -10.06 31.62 -17.01
N ALA A 23 -10.60 31.37 -18.20
CA ALA A 23 -10.65 30.04 -18.79
C ALA A 23 -9.24 29.43 -18.98
N GLY A 24 -8.24 30.28 -19.29
CA GLY A 24 -6.83 29.88 -19.43
C GLY A 24 -6.16 29.41 -18.13
N LEU A 25 -6.78 29.60 -16.96
CA LEU A 25 -6.27 29.03 -15.71
C LEU A 25 -6.60 27.54 -15.56
N HIS A 26 -7.52 27.01 -16.36
CA HIS A 26 -8.00 25.62 -16.26
C HIS A 26 -8.45 25.21 -14.84
N LYS A 27 -8.90 26.19 -14.04
CA LYS A 27 -9.36 25.98 -12.66
C LYS A 27 -10.86 25.75 -12.62
N LYS A 28 -11.29 24.78 -11.81
CA LYS A 28 -12.71 24.52 -11.52
C LYS A 28 -13.28 25.43 -10.44
N THR A 29 -12.42 25.91 -9.53
CA THR A 29 -12.82 26.72 -8.36
C THR A 29 -11.99 27.99 -8.25
N CYS A 30 -12.59 29.08 -7.78
CA CYS A 30 -11.96 30.41 -7.79
C CYS A 30 -10.84 30.59 -6.75
N GLY A 31 -10.75 29.72 -5.75
CA GLY A 31 -9.78 29.82 -4.66
C GLY A 31 -9.79 28.63 -3.72
N ARG A 32 -8.97 28.68 -2.67
CA ARG A 32 -8.75 27.57 -1.74
C ARG A 32 -10.01 27.19 -0.94
N SER A 33 -10.81 28.17 -0.52
CA SER A 33 -12.08 27.94 0.18
C SER A 33 -13.05 27.10 -0.65
N CYS A 34 -13.30 27.52 -1.90
CA CYS A 34 -14.15 26.79 -2.84
C CYS A 34 -13.54 25.42 -3.21
N ALA A 35 -12.22 25.32 -3.36
CA ALA A 35 -11.56 24.03 -3.61
C ALA A 35 -11.78 23.04 -2.44
N ASN A 36 -11.76 23.51 -1.20
CA ASN A 36 -12.02 22.68 -0.02
C ASN A 36 -13.48 22.22 0.03
N ILE A 37 -14.44 23.12 -0.22
CA ILE A 37 -15.87 22.78 -0.30
C ILE A 37 -16.11 21.74 -1.39
N ASN A 38 -15.53 21.95 -2.58
CA ASN A 38 -15.66 20.99 -3.69
C ASN A 38 -15.03 19.62 -3.40
N ARG A 39 -14.07 19.53 -2.46
CA ARG A 39 -13.47 18.28 -2.02
C ARG A 39 -14.22 17.63 -0.86
N ALA A 40 -15.02 18.41 -0.12
CA ALA A 40 -15.75 17.91 1.04
C ALA A 40 -16.75 16.84 0.58
N GLY A 41 -16.69 15.67 1.20
CA GLY A 41 -17.59 14.55 0.86
C GLY A 41 -17.20 13.74 -0.38
N THR A 42 -16.08 14.07 -1.06
CA THR A 42 -15.55 13.22 -2.14
C THR A 42 -15.16 11.87 -1.56
N LYS A 43 -15.97 10.84 -1.85
CA LYS A 43 -15.67 9.44 -1.55
C LYS A 43 -14.86 8.87 -2.70
N TYR A 44 -13.66 8.37 -2.41
CA TYR A 44 -12.93 7.55 -3.37
C TYR A 44 -13.73 6.26 -3.59
N LYS A 45 -14.09 5.95 -4.85
CA LYS A 45 -14.80 4.69 -5.21
C LYS A 45 -14.06 3.45 -4.73
N ILE A 46 -12.74 3.58 -4.59
CA ILE A 46 -11.84 2.57 -4.06
C ILE A 46 -11.31 3.16 -2.74
N GLY A 47 -11.84 2.72 -1.59
CA GLY A 47 -11.07 2.83 -0.36
C GLY A 47 -9.71 2.19 -0.64
N SER A 48 -8.61 2.91 -0.36
CA SER A 48 -7.21 2.58 -0.71
C SER A 48 -7.06 1.28 -1.53
N PRO A 49 -6.75 1.34 -2.85
CA PRO A 49 -6.63 0.14 -3.68
C PRO A 49 -5.62 -0.80 -3.02
N LYS A 50 -6.13 -1.91 -2.46
CA LYS A 50 -5.46 -2.93 -1.63
C LYS A 50 -5.68 -2.84 -0.10
N SER A 51 -6.93 -2.88 0.37
CA SER A 51 -7.19 -3.41 1.73
C SER A 51 -7.05 -4.95 1.82
N LYS A 52 -6.89 -5.65 0.69
CA LYS A 52 -6.52 -7.08 0.67
C LYS A 52 -5.07 -7.36 1.05
N VAL A 53 -4.25 -6.33 1.20
CA VAL A 53 -2.98 -6.45 1.92
C VAL A 53 -3.29 -6.14 3.39
N LYS A 54 -3.69 -7.16 4.17
CA LYS A 54 -3.31 -7.16 5.59
C LYS A 54 -1.79 -7.05 5.53
N SER A 55 -1.23 -5.90 5.87
CA SER A 55 0.19 -5.64 5.69
C SER A 55 0.98 -6.81 6.25
N GLN A 56 2.04 -7.26 5.56
CA GLN A 56 2.93 -8.30 6.10
C GLN A 56 3.32 -8.00 7.56
N LYS A 57 3.39 -6.70 7.90
CA LYS A 57 3.52 -6.19 9.28
C LYS A 57 2.39 -6.65 10.20
N ALA A 58 1.13 -6.44 9.83
CA ALA A 58 -0.02 -6.89 10.61
C ALA A 58 -0.08 -8.42 10.76
N LEU A 59 0.29 -9.16 9.70
CA LEU A 59 0.41 -10.62 9.77
C LEU A 59 1.52 -11.06 10.73
N LYS A 60 2.69 -10.40 10.65
CA LYS A 60 3.82 -10.66 11.56
C LYS A 60 3.44 -10.38 13.01
N VAL A 61 2.82 -9.23 13.30
CA VAL A 61 2.36 -8.88 14.65
C VAL A 61 1.39 -9.94 15.17
N ARG A 62 0.39 -10.32 14.37
CA ARG A 62 -0.57 -11.35 14.76
C ARG A 62 0.09 -12.70 15.06
N LEU A 63 1.06 -13.12 14.24
CA LEU A 63 1.79 -14.37 14.46
C LEU A 63 2.67 -14.30 15.71
N LEU A 64 3.29 -13.15 15.98
CA LEU A 64 4.05 -12.92 17.22
C LEU A 64 3.13 -13.03 18.46
N ASP A 65 1.94 -12.44 18.40
CA ASP A 65 0.96 -12.50 19.49
C ASP A 65 0.44 -13.92 19.72
N GLU A 66 0.15 -14.69 18.65
CA GLU A 66 -0.42 -16.03 18.75
C GLU A 66 0.61 -17.14 19.04
N ARG A 67 1.87 -16.97 18.61
CA ARG A 67 2.90 -18.04 18.61
C ARG A 67 4.17 -17.69 19.38
N GLY A 68 4.29 -16.45 19.83
CA GLY A 68 5.44 -15.95 20.59
C GLY A 68 6.56 -15.37 19.74
N GLU A 69 7.53 -14.79 20.44
CA GLU A 69 8.62 -13.99 19.90
C GLU A 69 9.86 -14.81 19.49
N LYS A 70 9.67 -16.05 19.04
CA LYS A 70 10.76 -16.96 18.67
C LYS A 70 10.54 -17.60 17.31
N CYS A 71 11.64 -17.94 16.64
CA CYS A 71 11.60 -18.72 15.40
C CYS A 71 10.96 -20.09 15.65
N GLU A 72 9.93 -20.44 14.88
CA GLU A 72 9.21 -21.72 14.99
C GLU A 72 10.06 -22.94 14.59
N ARG A 73 11.28 -22.74 14.03
CA ARG A 73 12.19 -23.83 13.61
C ARG A 73 13.37 -24.04 14.54
N CYS A 74 14.07 -22.96 14.88
CA CYS A 74 15.33 -23.02 15.63
C CYS A 74 15.28 -22.28 16.97
N SER A 75 14.09 -21.78 17.38
CA SER A 75 13.89 -21.05 18.63
C SER A 75 14.68 -19.74 18.78
N TYR A 76 15.23 -19.19 17.69
CA TYR A 76 15.93 -17.90 17.70
C TYR A 76 15.04 -16.77 18.21
N GLU A 77 15.55 -15.98 19.17
CA GLU A 77 14.72 -15.12 20.03
C GLU A 77 14.62 -13.66 19.59
N LYS A 78 15.41 -13.20 18.61
CA LYS A 78 15.30 -11.80 18.13
C LYS A 78 14.12 -11.66 17.18
N TYR A 79 12.94 -11.47 17.75
CA TYR A 79 11.68 -11.37 17.02
C TYR A 79 11.61 -10.25 15.97
N GLN A 80 12.39 -9.17 16.17
CA GLN A 80 12.45 -8.04 15.24
C GLN A 80 12.87 -8.48 13.84
N ILE A 81 13.71 -9.52 13.73
CA ILE A 81 14.21 -10.02 12.44
C ILE A 81 13.43 -11.23 11.90
N LEU A 82 12.46 -11.77 12.64
CA LEU A 82 11.66 -12.91 12.14
C LEU A 82 10.86 -12.52 10.91
N GLU A 83 10.70 -13.45 9.98
CA GLU A 83 10.01 -13.30 8.71
C GLU A 83 8.84 -14.27 8.63
N VAL A 84 7.80 -13.87 7.88
CA VAL A 84 6.64 -14.71 7.61
C VAL A 84 6.90 -15.52 6.35
N HIS A 85 6.95 -16.84 6.51
CA HIS A 85 7.10 -17.81 5.43
C HIS A 85 5.76 -18.45 5.08
N HIS A 86 5.47 -18.61 3.80
CA HIS A 86 4.31 -19.36 3.30
C HIS A 86 4.73 -20.79 3.00
N LYS A 87 4.18 -21.78 3.73
CA LYS A 87 4.51 -23.20 3.58
C LYS A 87 4.24 -23.70 2.16
N ASP A 88 3.13 -23.27 1.55
CA ASP A 88 2.76 -23.59 0.16
C ASP A 88 3.46 -22.73 -0.90
N ARG A 89 4.27 -21.75 -0.49
CA ARG A 89 4.95 -20.77 -1.34
C ARG A 89 4.02 -19.88 -2.18
N ASP A 90 2.72 -19.89 -1.91
CA ASP A 90 1.76 -18.95 -2.49
C ASP A 90 1.55 -17.74 -1.57
N ARG A 91 2.12 -16.61 -1.98
CA ARG A 91 2.02 -15.32 -1.27
C ARG A 91 0.58 -14.79 -1.13
N LYS A 92 -0.39 -15.36 -1.87
CA LYS A 92 -1.81 -15.00 -1.77
C LYS A 92 -2.53 -15.79 -0.67
N ASN A 93 -2.02 -16.96 -0.27
CA ASN A 93 -2.62 -17.80 0.76
C ASN A 93 -2.19 -17.36 2.17
N ASN A 94 -2.89 -16.36 2.71
CA ASN A 94 -2.61 -15.81 4.04
C ASN A 94 -3.40 -16.50 5.18
N ASN A 95 -3.82 -17.75 4.99
CA ASN A 95 -4.36 -18.56 6.07
C ASN A 95 -3.26 -18.78 7.11
N LEU A 96 -3.55 -18.52 8.40
CA LEU A 96 -2.52 -18.57 9.44
C LEU A 96 -1.82 -19.93 9.51
N ASP A 97 -2.55 -21.03 9.30
CA ASP A 97 -1.98 -22.39 9.31
C ASP A 97 -0.97 -22.63 8.18
N ASN A 98 -1.08 -21.87 7.08
CA ASN A 98 -0.13 -21.88 5.97
C ASN A 98 1.11 -20.99 6.24
N LEU A 99 1.09 -20.17 7.29
CA LEU A 99 2.19 -19.28 7.63
C LEU A 99 3.10 -19.89 8.69
N LEU A 100 4.38 -19.52 8.65
CA LEU A 100 5.40 -19.82 9.65
C LEU A 100 6.16 -18.54 9.98
N LEU A 101 6.47 -18.32 11.26
CA LEU A 101 7.31 -17.25 11.74
C LEU A 101 8.73 -17.78 12.00
N ILE A 102 9.67 -17.47 11.09
CA ILE A 102 11.02 -18.05 11.13
C ILE A 102 12.11 -16.99 10.97
N CYS A 103 13.33 -17.27 11.43
CA CYS A 103 14.44 -16.34 11.29
C CYS A 103 14.95 -16.29 9.83
N PRO A 104 15.69 -15.23 9.43
CA PRO A 104 16.17 -15.07 8.06
C PRO A 104 17.04 -16.24 7.57
N ASN A 105 17.80 -16.87 8.47
CA ASN A 105 18.63 -18.03 8.13
C ASN A 105 17.77 -19.24 7.76
N CYS A 106 16.83 -19.63 8.63
CA CYS A 106 15.90 -20.72 8.33
C CYS A 106 15.02 -20.41 7.11
N HIS A 107 14.66 -19.15 6.91
CA HIS A 107 13.92 -18.71 5.71
C HIS A 107 14.74 -18.90 4.44
N ALA A 108 16.02 -18.53 4.48
CA ALA A 108 16.94 -18.73 3.36
C ALA A 108 17.17 -20.22 3.07
N GLU A 109 17.38 -21.05 4.10
CA GLU A 109 17.52 -22.50 3.96
C GLU A 109 16.33 -23.12 3.21
N GLU A 110 15.10 -22.76 3.58
CA GLU A 110 13.89 -23.26 2.90
C GLU A 110 13.86 -22.97 1.40
N HIS A 111 14.32 -21.78 1.00
CA HIS A 111 14.30 -21.39 -0.41
C HIS A 111 15.52 -21.85 -1.20
N LEU A 112 16.68 -21.98 -0.55
CA LEU A 112 17.96 -22.28 -1.20
C LEU A 112 18.26 -23.78 -1.23
N LEU A 113 17.97 -24.53 -0.16
CA LEU A 113 18.31 -25.94 -0.08
C LEU A 113 17.51 -26.78 -1.09
N GLU A 114 16.22 -26.50 -1.26
CA GLU A 114 15.36 -27.19 -2.23
C GLU A 114 15.93 -27.13 -3.67
N LYS A 115 16.55 -25.99 -4.03
CA LYS A 115 17.05 -25.72 -5.39
C LYS A 115 18.57 -25.87 -5.52
N SER A 116 19.23 -26.38 -4.48
CA SER A 116 20.68 -26.48 -4.47
C SER A 116 21.14 -27.52 -5.49
N TRP A 117 22.01 -27.09 -6.41
CA TRP A 117 22.67 -27.99 -7.36
C TRP A 117 23.57 -29.02 -6.65
N LEU A 118 23.98 -28.73 -5.40
CA LEU A 118 24.78 -29.64 -4.58
C LEU A 118 24.00 -30.89 -4.14
N ASN A 119 22.66 -30.87 -4.21
CA ASN A 119 21.85 -32.03 -3.86
C ASN A 119 22.15 -33.24 -4.75
N LYS A 120 22.67 -33.02 -5.97
CA LYS A 120 23.08 -34.05 -6.94
C LYS A 120 24.58 -34.32 -6.96
N LYS A 121 25.36 -33.67 -6.09
CA LYS A 121 26.84 -33.72 -6.14
C LYS A 121 27.40 -35.01 -5.54
N PHE A 122 26.64 -35.64 -4.65
CA PHE A 122 27.04 -36.88 -3.96
C PHE A 122 26.09 -38.05 -4.26
N ASP A 123 25.20 -37.88 -5.25
CA ASP A 123 24.46 -38.98 -5.89
C ASP A 123 25.38 -39.71 -6.87
#